data_AF-A0A844X755-F1
#
_entry.id   AF-A0A844X755-F1
#
_cell.length_a   1.000
_cell.length_b   1.000
_cell.length_c   1.000
_cell.angle_alpha   90.00
_cell.angle_beta   90.00
_cell.angle_gamma   90.00
#
_symmetry.space_group_name_H-M   'P 1'
#
loop_
_entity.id
_entity.type
_entity.pdbx_description
1 polymer ?
#
loop_
_entity_poly.entity_id
_entity_poly.type
_entity_poly.pdbx_seq_one_letter_code
_entity_poly.pdbx_strand_id
1 'polypeptide(L)'
;MVFYYEDKFRQLGQYEDQELDGLYYNRFRYYDSNTGTYISQDPIRLAGNNPNFYAYTFDSNSEVDVFGLHLNSNSAVGNFGIYEIKIDGELYKIGKADLARITQSSGNPTRLHQQLRKLQEIHPDKVISGEVVQKGLKTTLEAKSIETARLQAHFDTTGEVPEGNKKSFKPKTDCK
;
A
#
# COMPACT_ATOMS: atom_id res chain seq x y z
N MET A 1 27.66 33.18 -33.51
CA MET A 1 27.35 31.79 -33.11
C MET A 1 26.80 31.87 -31.70
N VAL A 2 25.47 31.78 -31.56
CA VAL A 2 24.81 31.81 -30.24
C VAL A 2 24.80 30.37 -29.75
N PHE A 3 25.53 30.08 -28.68
CA PHE A 3 25.46 28.78 -28.03
C PHE A 3 24.18 28.75 -27.19
N TYR A 4 23.17 28.01 -27.64
CA TYR A 4 22.02 27.71 -26.80
C TYR A 4 22.48 26.71 -25.73
N TYR A 5 22.52 27.14 -24.48
CA TYR A 5 22.53 26.20 -23.35
C TYR A 5 21.11 25.66 -23.24
N GLU A 6 20.89 24.44 -23.74
CA GLU A 6 19.64 23.73 -23.48
C GLU A 6 19.59 23.32 -22.01
N ASP A 7 18.46 23.63 -21.37
CA ASP A 7 18.20 23.18 -20.01
C ASP A 7 17.96 21.66 -20.03
N LYS A 8 18.91 20.91 -19.47
CA LYS A 8 18.91 19.43 -19.42
C LYS A 8 18.05 18.88 -18.28
N PHE A 9 17.54 19.73 -17.40
CA PHE A 9 16.68 19.29 -16.32
C PHE A 9 15.26 19.03 -16.87
N ARG A 10 14.69 17.90 -16.46
CA ARG A 10 13.31 17.51 -16.81
C ARG A 10 12.47 17.46 -15.52
N GLN A 11 11.54 16.52 -15.40
CA GLN A 11 10.77 16.36 -14.16
C GLN A 11 11.71 16.06 -12.98
N LEU A 12 11.29 16.43 -11.77
CA LEU A 12 12.06 16.41 -10.51
C LEU A 12 13.11 15.28 -10.43
N GLY A 13 14.40 15.63 -10.63
CA GLY A 13 15.54 14.70 -10.52
C GLY A 13 15.94 13.96 -11.81
N GLN A 14 15.25 14.19 -12.92
CA GLN A 14 15.53 13.60 -14.23
C GLN A 14 16.41 14.52 -15.08
N TYR A 15 17.40 13.92 -15.74
CA TYR A 15 18.27 14.59 -16.69
C TYR A 15 18.04 14.05 -18.09
N GLU A 16 17.78 14.92 -19.05
CA GLU A 16 17.73 14.51 -20.45
C GLU A 16 19.13 14.17 -20.97
N ASP A 17 19.25 12.99 -21.56
CA ASP A 17 20.46 12.59 -22.26
C ASP A 17 20.41 13.14 -23.69
N GLN A 18 21.38 14.00 -24.04
CA GLN A 18 21.42 14.65 -25.35
C GLN A 18 21.74 13.69 -26.50
N GLU A 19 22.24 12.49 -26.21
CA GLU A 19 22.51 11.47 -27.23
C GLU A 19 21.30 10.54 -27.47
N LEU A 20 20.31 10.54 -26.57
CA LEU A 20 19.18 9.61 -26.58
C LEU A 20 17.86 10.38 -26.44
N ASP A 21 17.26 10.72 -27.57
CA ASP A 21 16.00 11.47 -27.64
C ASP A 21 14.87 10.73 -26.92
N GLY A 22 14.18 11.41 -26.00
CA GLY A 22 13.10 10.85 -25.18
C GLY A 22 13.51 9.94 -24.02
N LEU A 23 14.82 9.77 -23.74
CA LEU A 23 15.31 9.03 -22.58
C LEU A 23 15.89 9.96 -21.52
N TYR A 24 15.37 9.82 -20.30
CA TYR A 24 15.78 10.62 -19.16
C TYR A 24 16.50 9.77 -18.11
N TYR A 25 17.68 10.20 -17.71
CA TYR A 25 18.45 9.56 -16.67
C TYR A 25 17.93 9.96 -15.28
N ASN A 26 17.50 8.96 -14.51
CA ASN A 26 17.09 9.10 -13.11
C ASN A 26 18.01 8.24 -12.24
N ARG A 27 19.14 8.82 -11.78
CA ARG A 27 20.20 8.29 -10.89
C ARG A 27 20.74 6.88 -11.12
N PHE A 28 19.89 5.86 -11.20
CA PHE A 28 20.23 4.46 -11.41
C PHE A 28 19.51 3.83 -12.61
N ARG A 29 18.56 4.54 -13.24
CA ARG A 29 17.74 4.00 -14.34
C ARG A 29 17.47 5.05 -15.42
N TYR A 30 17.23 4.58 -16.64
CA TYR A 30 16.74 5.40 -17.74
C TYR A 30 15.22 5.27 -17.84
N TYR A 31 14.55 6.41 -17.88
CA TYR A 31 13.11 6.59 -18.00
C TYR A 31 12.77 7.02 -19.43
N ASP A 32 11.82 6.34 -20.05
CA ASP A 32 11.30 6.71 -21.37
C ASP A 32 10.07 7.59 -21.23
N SER A 33 10.17 8.82 -21.72
CA SER A 33 9.07 9.80 -21.64
C SER A 33 7.87 9.43 -22.51
N ASN A 34 8.08 8.65 -23.58
CA ASN A 34 7.00 8.27 -24.49
C ASN A 34 6.11 7.18 -23.89
N THR A 35 6.72 6.21 -23.19
CA THR A 35 6.00 5.09 -22.57
C THR A 35 5.67 5.32 -21.09
N GLY A 36 6.34 6.27 -20.45
CA GLY A 36 6.15 6.57 -19.03
C GLY A 36 6.72 5.51 -18.08
N THR A 37 7.70 4.72 -18.56
CA THR A 37 8.27 3.59 -17.82
C THR A 37 9.80 3.61 -17.86
N TYR A 38 10.43 2.86 -16.95
CA TYR A 38 11.87 2.62 -17.01
C TYR A 38 12.20 1.57 -18.06
N ILE A 39 13.28 1.78 -18.82
CA ILE A 39 13.75 0.80 -19.82
C ILE A 39 14.65 -0.29 -19.22
N SER A 40 15.19 -0.04 -18.02
CA SER A 40 16.03 -0.97 -17.28
C SER A 40 15.30 -1.55 -16.07
N GLN A 41 15.47 -2.84 -15.80
CA GLN A 41 14.93 -3.51 -14.62
C GLN A 41 15.43 -2.85 -13.33
N ASP A 42 14.54 -2.68 -12.34
CA ASP A 42 14.89 -2.19 -11.01
C ASP A 42 16.06 -3.01 -10.39
N PRO A 43 17.20 -2.36 -10.04
CA PRO A 43 18.34 -3.02 -9.38
C PRO A 43 17.98 -3.77 -8.09
N ILE A 44 16.99 -3.31 -7.34
CA ILE A 44 16.53 -3.99 -6.10
C ILE A 44 15.50 -5.08 -6.36
N ARG A 45 15.05 -5.26 -7.61
CA ARG A 45 14.14 -6.33 -8.05
C ARG A 45 12.94 -6.48 -7.10
N LEU A 46 12.73 -7.69 -6.58
CA LEU A 46 11.63 -8.02 -5.66
C LEU A 46 11.75 -7.35 -4.29
N ALA A 47 12.93 -6.86 -3.90
CA ALA A 47 13.12 -6.17 -2.63
C ALA A 47 12.43 -4.78 -2.60
N GLY A 48 12.12 -4.22 -3.78
CA GLY A 48 11.31 -2.99 -3.90
C GLY A 48 9.81 -3.20 -3.68
N ASN A 49 9.35 -4.46 -3.59
CA ASN A 49 7.94 -4.80 -3.36
C ASN A 49 6.98 -4.11 -4.35
N ASN A 50 7.43 -3.88 -5.58
CA ASN A 50 6.66 -3.38 -6.71
C ASN A 50 6.36 -4.56 -7.67
N PRO A 51 5.10 -4.84 -8.03
CA PRO A 51 4.76 -5.90 -8.97
C PRO A 51 5.30 -5.66 -10.39
N ASN A 52 5.64 -4.42 -10.76
CA ASN A 52 6.21 -4.09 -12.06
C ASN A 52 7.63 -3.49 -11.89
N PHE A 53 8.66 -4.24 -12.31
CA PHE A 53 10.07 -3.82 -12.22
C PHE A 53 10.45 -2.65 -13.12
N TYR A 54 9.57 -2.25 -14.03
CA TYR A 54 9.77 -1.16 -14.97
C TYR A 54 8.89 0.06 -14.66
N ALA A 55 8.02 -0.01 -13.66
CA ALA A 55 7.13 1.10 -13.32
C ALA A 55 7.89 2.27 -12.68
N TYR A 56 7.50 3.49 -13.06
CA TYR A 56 8.03 4.75 -12.52
C TYR A 56 7.46 5.04 -11.12
N THR A 57 6.16 5.36 -11.06
CA THR A 57 5.41 5.61 -9.82
C THR A 57 4.01 5.03 -9.94
N PHE A 58 3.25 4.93 -8.83
CA PHE A 58 1.86 4.49 -8.90
C PHE A 58 0.94 5.60 -9.44
N ASP A 59 1.26 6.86 -9.13
CA ASP A 59 0.62 8.04 -9.68
C ASP A 59 1.63 9.19 -9.85
N SER A 60 1.99 9.50 -11.09
CA SER A 60 2.95 10.56 -11.42
C SER A 60 2.51 11.98 -11.04
N ASN A 61 1.23 12.20 -10.73
CA ASN A 61 0.75 13.52 -10.29
C ASN A 61 0.95 13.76 -8.79
N SER A 62 1.07 12.68 -8.00
CA SER A 62 1.17 12.75 -6.55
C SER A 62 2.49 12.18 -5.99
N GLU A 63 3.20 11.39 -6.80
CA GLU A 63 4.42 10.68 -6.39
C GLU A 63 5.59 11.00 -7.33
N VAL A 64 6.78 11.09 -6.74
CA VAL A 64 8.04 11.29 -7.46
C VAL A 64 9.02 10.22 -6.97
N ASP A 65 9.56 9.43 -7.88
CA ASP A 65 10.59 8.42 -7.57
C ASP A 65 12.00 9.04 -7.59
N VAL A 66 12.30 9.83 -6.54
CA VAL A 66 13.54 10.62 -6.41
C VAL A 66 14.81 9.74 -6.43
N PHE A 67 14.70 8.48 -6.02
CA PHE A 67 15.84 7.57 -5.92
C PHE A 67 15.86 6.48 -6.98
N GLY A 68 14.82 6.33 -7.79
CA GLY A 68 14.70 5.16 -8.67
C GLY A 68 14.45 3.86 -7.90
N LEU A 69 13.94 3.93 -6.66
CA LEU A 69 13.86 2.82 -5.71
C LEU A 69 12.64 3.00 -4.78
N HIS A 70 11.62 2.12 -4.89
CA HIS A 70 10.44 2.18 -4.02
C HIS A 70 10.62 1.24 -2.82
N LEU A 71 10.70 1.77 -1.60
CA LEU A 71 10.87 0.98 -0.37
C LEU A 71 9.56 0.93 0.44
N ASN A 72 8.71 -0.05 0.16
CA ASN A 72 7.60 -0.40 1.06
C ASN A 72 8.14 -1.20 2.27
N SER A 73 8.88 -0.55 3.18
CA SER A 73 9.49 -1.25 4.31
C SER A 73 8.45 -1.66 5.37
N ASN A 74 8.49 -2.93 5.80
CA ASN A 74 7.70 -3.43 6.93
C ASN A 74 8.17 -2.89 8.30
N SER A 75 9.21 -2.05 8.28
CA SER A 75 9.90 -1.50 9.45
C SER A 75 9.36 -0.13 9.88
N ALA A 76 8.32 0.38 9.21
CA ALA A 76 7.71 1.65 9.60
C ALA A 76 7.23 1.59 11.06
N VAL A 77 7.73 2.54 11.86
CA VAL A 77 7.38 2.74 13.26
C VAL A 77 6.23 3.75 13.32
N GLY A 78 5.20 3.44 14.09
CA GLY A 78 3.99 4.27 14.21
C GLY A 78 3.07 3.77 15.32
N ASN A 79 1.89 4.38 15.46
CA ASN A 79 0.88 3.92 16.41
C ASN A 79 -0.15 3.08 15.66
N PHE A 80 0.11 1.80 15.48
CA PHE A 80 -0.80 0.91 14.78
C PHE A 80 -1.80 0.24 15.72
N GLY A 81 -2.93 -0.16 15.14
CA GLY A 81 -3.95 -0.94 15.81
C GLY A 81 -4.65 -1.88 14.85
N ILE A 82 -5.33 -2.87 15.42
CA ILE A 82 -6.14 -3.84 14.69
C ILE A 82 -7.61 -3.49 14.91
N TYR A 83 -8.34 -3.43 13.82
CA TYR A 83 -9.78 -3.25 13.81
C TYR A 83 -10.49 -4.48 13.25
N GLU A 84 -11.73 -4.64 13.67
CA GLU A 84 -12.65 -5.65 13.18
C GLU A 84 -13.88 -4.94 12.62
N ILE A 85 -14.42 -5.47 11.52
CA ILE A 85 -15.67 -5.03 10.91
C ILE A 85 -16.61 -6.21 10.91
N LYS A 86 -17.83 -5.99 11.40
CA LYS A 86 -18.90 -6.97 11.43
C LYS A 86 -20.10 -6.47 10.62
N ILE A 87 -20.76 -7.39 9.92
CA ILE A 87 -21.99 -7.15 9.17
C ILE A 87 -23.06 -8.07 9.77
N ASP A 88 -24.17 -7.49 10.25
CA ASP A 88 -25.26 -8.21 10.92
C ASP A 88 -24.79 -9.09 12.10
N GLY A 89 -23.68 -8.69 12.74
CA GLY A 89 -23.05 -9.42 13.85
C GLY A 89 -21.98 -10.44 13.43
N GLU A 90 -21.89 -10.79 12.15
CA GLU A 90 -20.89 -11.71 11.62
C GLU A 90 -19.59 -11.01 11.26
N LEU A 91 -18.44 -11.65 11.53
CA LEU A 91 -17.13 -11.07 11.22
C LEU A 91 -16.91 -11.00 9.70
N TYR A 92 -16.87 -9.77 9.18
CA TYR A 92 -16.61 -9.52 7.77
C TYR A 92 -15.13 -9.32 7.49
N LYS A 93 -14.42 -8.54 8.32
CA LYS A 93 -13.03 -8.17 8.06
C LYS A 93 -12.22 -7.91 9.31
N ILE A 94 -10.98 -8.38 9.32
CA ILE A 94 -9.94 -7.95 10.26
C ILE A 94 -8.90 -7.16 9.47
N GLY A 95 -8.42 -6.04 10.01
CA GLY A 95 -7.37 -5.27 9.36
C GLY A 95 -6.57 -4.39 10.30
N LYS A 96 -5.39 -3.96 9.84
CA LYS A 96 -4.58 -2.95 10.53
C LYS A 96 -4.89 -1.52 10.07
N ALA A 97 -4.83 -0.58 11.01
CA ALA A 97 -4.88 0.86 10.73
C ALA A 97 -3.79 1.60 11.53
N ASP A 98 -3.41 2.77 11.03
CA ASP A 98 -2.67 3.76 11.81
C ASP A 98 -3.66 4.53 12.68
N LEU A 99 -3.52 4.42 14.00
CA LEU A 99 -4.37 5.05 14.99
C LEU A 99 -4.03 6.52 15.22
N ALA A 100 -2.85 6.99 14.76
CA ALA A 100 -2.53 8.42 14.81
C ALA A 100 -3.34 9.21 13.78
N ARG A 101 -3.80 8.54 12.70
CA ARG A 101 -4.64 9.13 11.66
C ARG A 101 -6.11 8.90 11.97
N ILE A 102 -6.74 9.89 12.60
CA ILE A 102 -8.15 9.86 12.97
C ILE A 102 -8.99 10.80 12.10
N THR A 103 -10.21 10.38 11.78
CA THR A 103 -11.19 11.26 11.13
C THR A 103 -12.02 11.96 12.19
N GLN A 104 -11.92 13.29 12.27
CA GLN A 104 -12.55 14.12 13.32
C GLN A 104 -14.07 13.90 13.47
N SER A 105 -14.78 13.67 12.36
CA SER A 105 -16.24 13.50 12.38
C SER A 105 -16.72 12.21 13.07
N SER A 106 -15.92 11.15 13.05
CA SER A 106 -16.30 9.85 13.59
C SER A 106 -15.46 9.41 14.79
N GLY A 107 -14.32 10.08 15.05
CA GLY A 107 -13.35 9.65 16.07
C GLY A 107 -12.64 8.33 15.74
N ASN A 108 -12.96 7.71 14.62
CA ASN A 108 -12.39 6.44 14.18
C ASN A 108 -11.09 6.67 13.39
N PRO A 109 -10.18 5.68 13.36
CA PRO A 109 -9.06 5.68 12.43
C PRO A 109 -9.55 5.87 11.00
N THR A 110 -8.88 6.73 10.23
CA THR A 110 -9.34 7.14 8.88
C THR A 110 -9.60 5.93 7.97
N ARG A 111 -8.75 4.91 8.07
CA ARG A 111 -8.92 3.66 7.31
C ARG A 111 -10.19 2.91 7.69
N LEU A 112 -10.51 2.81 8.97
CA LEU A 112 -11.74 2.16 9.44
C LEU A 112 -12.97 2.95 8.98
N HIS A 113 -12.95 4.28 9.14
CA HIS A 113 -14.03 5.17 8.68
C HIS A 113 -14.32 4.99 7.18
N GLN A 114 -13.28 5.00 6.34
CA GLN A 114 -13.42 4.80 4.90
C GLN A 114 -14.01 3.42 4.55
N GLN A 115 -13.60 2.36 5.25
CA GLN A 115 -14.14 1.01 5.02
C GLN A 115 -15.62 0.93 5.43
N LEU A 116 -15.98 1.49 6.59
CA LEU A 116 -17.38 1.50 7.06
C LEU A 116 -18.28 2.25 6.10
N ARG A 117 -17.88 3.45 5.67
CA ARG A 117 -18.64 4.23 4.69
C ARG A 117 -18.87 3.45 3.39
N LYS A 118 -17.80 2.84 2.84
CA LYS A 118 -17.91 2.06 1.60
C LYS A 118 -18.82 0.84 1.77
N LEU A 119 -18.79 0.19 2.93
CA LEU A 119 -19.68 -0.94 3.20
C LEU A 119 -21.13 -0.51 3.36
N GLN A 120 -21.38 0.64 3.99
CA GLN A 120 -22.73 1.22 4.12
C GLN A 120 -23.30 1.60 2.75
N GLU A 121 -22.47 2.08 1.82
CA GLU A 121 -22.88 2.35 0.44
C GLU A 121 -23.24 1.06 -0.33
N ILE A 122 -22.54 -0.05 -0.09
CA ILE A 122 -22.77 -1.34 -0.78
C ILE A 122 -23.93 -2.11 -0.17
N HIS A 123 -24.11 -2.03 1.15
CA HIS A 123 -25.11 -2.77 1.91
C HIS A 123 -25.93 -1.80 2.79
N PRO A 124 -26.84 -1.01 2.19
CA PRO A 124 -27.64 -0.03 2.94
C PRO A 124 -28.59 -0.68 3.96
N ASP A 125 -29.02 -1.91 3.70
CA ASP A 125 -30.02 -2.63 4.53
C ASP A 125 -29.41 -3.41 5.70
N LYS A 126 -28.07 -3.49 5.79
CA LYS A 126 -27.37 -4.32 6.78
C LYS A 126 -26.77 -3.49 7.90
N VAL A 127 -26.73 -4.04 9.11
CA VAL A 127 -26.13 -3.37 10.27
C VAL A 127 -24.62 -3.58 10.24
N ILE A 128 -23.88 -2.52 9.91
CA ILE A 128 -22.42 -2.55 9.81
C ILE A 128 -21.82 -1.89 11.04
N SER A 129 -21.00 -2.63 11.78
CA SER A 129 -20.26 -2.14 12.94
C SER A 129 -18.76 -2.34 12.74
N GLY A 130 -17.95 -1.42 13.25
CA GLY A 130 -16.50 -1.52 13.16
C GLY A 130 -15.85 -0.95 14.41
N GLU A 131 -14.97 -1.74 15.02
CA GLU A 131 -14.34 -1.42 16.29
C GLU A 131 -12.85 -1.72 16.27
N VAL A 132 -12.08 -0.95 17.04
CA VAL A 132 -10.64 -1.17 17.21
C VAL A 132 -10.42 -2.12 18.38
N VAL A 133 -10.06 -3.36 18.07
CA VAL A 133 -9.89 -4.46 19.04
C VAL A 133 -8.54 -4.43 19.74
N GLN A 134 -7.49 -3.91 19.08
CA GLN A 134 -6.17 -3.79 19.70
C GLN A 134 -5.49 -2.49 19.31
N LYS A 135 -4.84 -1.86 20.29
CA LYS A 135 -4.12 -0.58 20.15
C LYS A 135 -2.68 -0.72 20.65
N GLY A 136 -1.81 0.20 20.21
CA GLY A 136 -0.46 0.36 20.78
C GLY A 136 0.64 -0.47 20.11
N LEU A 137 0.44 -0.88 18.86
CA LEU A 137 1.43 -1.65 18.10
C LEU A 137 2.45 -0.69 17.50
N LYS A 138 3.72 -0.89 17.80
CA LYS A 138 4.77 0.10 17.47
C LYS A 138 5.29 -0.05 16.06
N THR A 139 5.20 -1.25 15.49
CA THR A 139 5.76 -1.55 14.16
C THR A 139 4.72 -2.12 13.22
N THR A 140 4.90 -1.88 11.93
CA THR A 140 4.04 -2.44 10.88
C THR A 140 4.11 -3.97 10.84
N LEU A 141 5.29 -4.55 11.08
CA LEU A 141 5.48 -6.00 11.11
C LEU A 141 4.69 -6.65 12.24
N GLU A 142 4.78 -6.11 13.46
CA GLU A 142 4.05 -6.59 14.62
C GLU A 142 2.54 -6.54 14.37
N ALA A 143 2.03 -5.43 13.84
CA ALA A 143 0.63 -5.31 13.48
C ALA A 143 0.19 -6.33 12.42
N LYS A 144 0.99 -6.55 11.37
CA LYS A 144 0.70 -7.58 10.37
C LYS A 144 0.67 -8.98 10.98
N SER A 145 1.63 -9.29 11.86
CA SER A 145 1.70 -10.62 12.49
C SER A 145 0.47 -10.94 13.35
N ILE A 146 -0.01 -9.94 14.11
CA ILE A 146 -1.20 -10.08 14.96
C ILE A 146 -2.47 -10.16 14.11
N GLU A 147 -2.58 -9.36 13.05
CA GLU A 147 -3.67 -9.45 12.07
C GLU A 147 -3.76 -10.86 11.50
N THR A 148 -2.63 -11.42 11.03
CA THR A 148 -2.59 -12.78 10.48
C THR A 148 -2.88 -13.85 11.52
N ALA A 149 -2.40 -13.69 12.75
CA ALA A 149 -2.65 -14.64 13.83
C ALA A 149 -4.14 -14.70 14.21
N ARG A 150 -4.83 -13.54 14.23
CA ARG A 150 -6.28 -13.49 14.46
C ARG A 150 -7.08 -14.13 13.33
N LEU A 151 -6.70 -13.87 12.08
CA LEU A 151 -7.35 -14.50 10.93
C LEU A 151 -7.17 -16.01 10.93
N GLN A 152 -5.97 -16.50 11.29
CA GLN A 152 -5.72 -17.92 11.45
C GLN A 152 -6.55 -18.52 12.58
N ALA A 153 -6.58 -17.90 13.78
CA ALA A 153 -7.38 -18.38 14.90
C ALA A 153 -8.90 -18.42 14.58
N HIS A 154 -9.39 -17.44 13.82
CA HIS A 154 -10.76 -17.45 13.32
C HIS A 154 -10.99 -18.64 12.38
N PHE A 155 -10.10 -18.84 11.40
CA PHE A 155 -10.16 -19.97 10.47
C PHE A 155 -10.09 -21.33 11.20
N ASP A 156 -9.26 -21.46 12.24
CA ASP A 156 -9.15 -22.70 13.03
C ASP A 156 -10.45 -22.98 13.82
N THR A 157 -11.23 -21.94 14.16
CA THR A 157 -12.47 -22.06 14.92
C THR A 157 -13.69 -22.29 14.02
N THR A 158 -13.83 -21.52 12.94
CA THR A 158 -15.01 -21.54 12.05
C THR A 158 -14.81 -22.40 10.81
N GLY A 159 -13.57 -22.71 10.44
CA GLY A 159 -13.22 -23.34 9.17
C GLY A 159 -13.31 -22.40 7.95
N GLU A 160 -13.67 -21.13 8.16
CA GLU A 160 -13.92 -20.17 7.09
C GLU A 160 -13.10 -18.89 7.25
N VAL A 161 -12.69 -18.31 6.11
CA VAL A 161 -11.99 -17.02 6.08
C VAL A 161 -13.02 -15.90 5.94
N PRO A 162 -12.92 -14.81 6.74
CA PRO A 162 -13.83 -13.68 6.63
C PRO A 162 -13.89 -13.14 5.21
N GLU A 163 -15.09 -12.82 4.72
CA GLU A 163 -15.33 -12.41 3.33
C GLU A 163 -14.40 -11.27 2.88
N GLY A 164 -14.21 -10.26 3.75
CA GLY A 164 -13.34 -9.12 3.49
C GLY A 164 -11.84 -9.42 3.46
N ASN A 165 -11.42 -10.62 3.86
CA ASN A 165 -10.03 -11.07 3.90
C ASN A 165 -9.72 -12.21 2.91
N LYS A 166 -10.72 -12.80 2.23
CA LYS A 166 -10.52 -13.93 1.29
C LYS A 166 -9.48 -13.68 0.20
N LYS A 167 -9.35 -12.45 -0.29
CA LYS A 167 -8.34 -12.08 -1.31
C LYS A 167 -6.92 -11.92 -0.73
N SER A 168 -6.81 -11.55 0.54
CA SER A 168 -5.56 -11.09 1.15
C SER A 168 -4.94 -12.11 2.09
N PHE A 169 -5.73 -13.06 2.61
CA PHE A 169 -5.30 -14.09 3.54
C PHE A 169 -5.53 -15.47 2.93
N LYS A 170 -4.46 -16.27 2.88
CA LYS A 170 -4.53 -17.69 2.57
C LYS A 170 -4.18 -18.44 3.86
N PRO A 171 -5.09 -19.24 4.43
CA PRO A 171 -4.82 -19.96 5.66
C PRO A 171 -3.65 -20.91 5.44
N LYS A 172 -2.78 -21.05 6.45
CA LYS A 172 -1.76 -22.09 6.42
C LYS A 172 -2.48 -23.41 6.72
N THR A 173 -2.72 -24.20 5.68
CA THR A 173 -3.04 -25.61 5.87
C THR A 173 -1.76 -26.29 6.35
N ASP A 174 -1.75 -26.82 7.57
CA ASP A 174 -0.65 -27.65 8.02
C ASP A 174 -0.44 -28.78 7.00
N CYS A 175 0.71 -28.78 6.34
CA CYS A 175 1.17 -29.96 5.60
C CYS A 175 1.35 -31.06 6.64
N LYS A 176 0.46 -32.05 6.64
CA LYS A 176 0.78 -33.38 7.15
C LYS A 176 1.75 -34.06 6.20
#